data_AF-A0A7S3H1F5-F1
#
_entry.id   AF-A0A7S3H1F5-F1
#
_cell.length_a   1.000
_cell.length_b   1.000
_cell.length_c   1.000
_cell.angle_alpha   90.00
_cell.angle_beta   90.00
_cell.angle_gamma   90.00
#
_symmetry.space_group_name_H-M   'P 1'
#
loop_
_entity.id
_entity.type
_entity.pdbx_description
1 polymer ?
#
loop_
_entity_poly.entity_id
_entity_poly.type
_entity_poly.pdbx_seq_one_letter_code
_entity_poly.pdbx_strand_id
1 'polypeptide(L)'
;KKSMENAIVVVNALGGSTNAVLHLLAIAATADIDLNIDDFQRIGAKTALIADLKPSGTYRMEDVHRIGGTPAVMKYLLKLGWLHGDCMTVTGETLAQNLAGCA
;
A
#
# COMPACT_ATOMS: atom_id res chain seq x y z
N LYS A 1 0.49 13.17 -4.17
CA LYS A 1 -0.79 12.58 -3.69
C LYS A 1 -0.94 11.09 -4.05
N LYS A 2 -0.92 10.68 -5.34
CA LYS A 2 -1.11 9.28 -5.77
C LYS A 2 -0.28 8.23 -5.01
N SER A 3 1.00 8.50 -4.73
CA SER A 3 1.86 7.62 -3.95
C SER A 3 1.40 7.43 -2.49
N MET A 4 0.82 8.46 -1.88
CA MET A 4 0.21 8.37 -0.55
C MET A 4 -1.06 7.53 -0.58
N GLU A 5 -1.87 7.66 -1.64
CA GLU A 5 -3.04 6.80 -1.82
C GLU A 5 -2.63 5.32 -1.97
N ASN A 6 -1.56 5.03 -2.72
CA ASN A 6 -1.00 3.68 -2.81
C ASN A 6 -0.61 3.14 -1.42
N ALA A 7 0.01 3.97 -0.57
CA ALA A 7 0.37 3.57 0.78
C ALA A 7 -0.87 3.20 1.62
N ILE A 8 -1.95 3.99 1.53
CA ILE A 8 -3.23 3.70 2.23
C ILE A 8 -3.83 2.39 1.71
N VAL A 9 -3.82 2.15 0.40
CA VAL A 9 -4.29 0.90 -0.19
C VAL A 9 -3.51 -0.29 0.36
N VAL A 10 -2.18 -0.22 0.38
CA VAL A 10 -1.35 -1.32 0.90
C VAL A 10 -1.59 -1.55 2.40
N VAL A 11 -1.70 -0.48 3.20
CA VAL A 11 -2.03 -0.59 4.63
C VAL A 11 -3.36 -1.30 4.83
N ASN A 12 -4.41 -0.89 4.12
CA ASN A 12 -5.74 -1.48 4.27
C ASN A 12 -5.79 -2.93 3.77
N ALA A 13 -5.16 -3.21 2.63
CA ALA A 13 -5.08 -4.55 2.04
C ALA A 13 -4.38 -5.56 2.97
N LEU A 14 -3.39 -5.10 3.75
CA LEU A 14 -2.62 -5.91 4.69
C LEU A 14 -3.18 -5.91 6.12
N GLY A 15 -4.23 -5.14 6.41
CA GLY A 15 -4.74 -5.01 7.78
C GLY A 15 -3.77 -4.28 8.72
N GLY A 16 -3.09 -3.26 8.20
CA GLY A 16 -2.09 -2.49 8.94
C GLY A 16 -2.66 -1.72 10.13
N SER A 17 -1.76 -1.27 11.01
CA SER A 17 -2.13 -0.55 12.24
C SER A 17 -2.86 0.75 11.95
N THR A 18 -3.84 1.09 12.80
CA THR A 18 -4.51 2.42 12.79
C THR A 18 -3.54 3.58 12.96
N ASN A 19 -2.37 3.36 13.59
CA ASN A 19 -1.29 4.36 13.70
C ASN A 19 -0.75 4.81 12.34
N ALA A 20 -0.92 4.00 11.28
CA ALA A 20 -0.55 4.40 9.92
C ALA A 20 -1.27 5.67 9.46
N VAL A 21 -2.49 5.94 9.96
CA VAL A 21 -3.22 7.19 9.66
C VAL A 21 -2.42 8.40 10.13
N LEU A 22 -1.98 8.39 11.39
CA LEU A 22 -1.20 9.48 11.98
C LEU A 22 0.12 9.68 11.24
N HIS A 23 0.83 8.58 10.97
CA HIS A 23 2.13 8.65 10.30
C HIS A 23 2.03 9.11 8.84
N LEU A 24 1.05 8.62 8.08
CA LEU A 24 0.89 9.02 6.68
C LEU A 24 0.43 10.48 6.55
N LEU A 25 -0.42 10.98 7.46
CA LEU A 25 -0.76 12.41 7.52
C LEU A 25 0.47 13.28 7.82
N ALA A 26 1.31 12.87 8.78
CA ALA A 26 2.53 13.59 9.12
C ALA A 26 3.57 13.60 7.96
N ILE A 27 3.73 12.46 7.27
CA ILE A 27 4.58 12.34 6.08
C ILE A 27 4.06 13.25 4.96
N ALA A 28 2.75 13.24 4.71
CA ALA A 28 2.13 14.09 3.69
C ALA A 28 2.34 15.57 3.99
N ALA A 29 2.12 16.00 5.24
CA ALA A 29 2.35 17.39 5.66
C ALA A 29 3.82 17.82 5.49
N THR A 30 4.77 16.93 5.79
CA THR A 30 6.21 17.20 5.59
C THR A 30 6.58 17.38 4.12
N ALA A 31 5.87 16.69 3.23
CA ALA A 31 6.08 16.74 1.79
C ALA A 31 5.17 17.77 1.08
N ASP A 32 4.44 18.60 1.83
CA ASP A 32 3.46 19.57 1.31
C ASP A 32 2.40 18.93 0.39
N ILE A 33 1.97 17.71 0.75
CA ILE A 33 0.93 16.95 0.04
C ILE A 33 -0.39 17.10 0.80
N ASP A 34 -1.42 17.59 0.12
CA ASP A 34 -2.78 17.60 0.64
C ASP A 34 -3.32 16.16 0.78
N LEU A 35 -3.24 15.63 2.00
CA LEU A 35 -3.82 14.37 2.44
C LEU A 35 -4.59 14.63 3.73
N ASN A 36 -5.87 14.25 3.74
CA ASN A 36 -6.73 14.43 4.90
C ASN A 36 -7.35 13.11 5.36
N ILE A 37 -8.08 13.13 6.47
CA ILE A 37 -8.68 11.93 7.06
C ILE A 37 -9.76 11.31 6.15
N ASP A 38 -10.47 12.12 5.36
CA ASP A 38 -11.51 11.65 4.45
C ASP A 38 -10.92 10.83 3.29
N ASP A 39 -9.67 11.09 2.90
CA ASP A 39 -8.96 10.27 1.91
C ASP A 39 -8.82 8.82 2.41
N PHE A 40 -8.58 8.60 3.70
CA PHE A 40 -8.49 7.25 4.28
C PHE A 40 -9.84 6.53 4.22
N GLN A 41 -10.94 7.24 4.52
CA GLN A 41 -12.28 6.67 4.46
C GLN A 41 -12.66 6.32 3.01
N ARG A 42 -12.42 7.24 2.07
CA ARG A 42 -12.71 7.07 0.64
C ARG A 42 -11.95 5.90 0.03
N ILE A 43 -10.67 5.75 0.38
CA ILE A 43 -9.82 4.67 -0.11
C ILE A 43 -10.16 3.36 0.60
N GLY A 44 -10.34 3.39 1.92
CA GLY A 44 -10.72 2.22 2.73
C GLY A 44 -12.03 1.58 2.28
N ALA A 45 -13.02 2.38 1.87
CA ALA A 45 -14.28 1.87 1.34
C ALA A 45 -14.13 1.06 0.03
N LYS A 46 -13.01 1.21 -0.69
CA LYS A 46 -12.73 0.55 -1.97
C LYS A 46 -11.71 -0.58 -1.87
N THR A 47 -10.93 -0.61 -0.78
CA THR A 47 -9.83 -1.56 -0.60
C THR A 47 -10.27 -2.68 0.32
N ALA A 48 -10.44 -3.90 -0.22
CA ALA A 48 -10.73 -5.06 0.60
C ALA A 48 -9.48 -5.50 1.39
N LEU A 49 -9.71 -6.01 2.60
CA LEU A 49 -8.69 -6.72 3.37
C LEU A 49 -8.42 -8.07 2.72
N ILE A 50 -7.20 -8.29 2.20
CA ILE A 50 -6.84 -9.50 1.46
C ILE A 50 -5.79 -10.37 2.17
N ALA A 51 -5.16 -9.85 3.24
CA ALA A 51 -4.11 -10.56 3.96
C ALA A 51 -4.62 -11.18 5.26
N ASP A 52 -4.40 -12.48 5.43
CA ASP A 52 -4.66 -13.23 6.67
C ASP A 52 -3.46 -13.13 7.62
N LEU A 53 -3.17 -11.91 8.11
CA LEU A 53 -2.01 -11.64 8.96
C LEU A 53 -2.38 -11.36 10.41
N LYS A 54 -1.56 -11.83 11.34
CA LYS A 54 -1.65 -11.44 12.76
C LYS A 54 -1.57 -9.92 12.89
N PRO A 55 -2.39 -9.29 13.77
CA PRO A 55 -3.13 -9.89 14.88
C PRO A 55 -4.51 -10.48 14.53
N SER A 56 -5.07 -10.14 13.38
CA SER A 56 -6.44 -10.54 12.99
C SER A 56 -6.50 -11.93 12.34
N GLY A 57 -5.37 -12.43 11.86
CA GLY A 57 -5.24 -13.64 11.07
C GLY A 57 -4.21 -14.64 11.55
N THR A 58 -3.84 -15.58 10.68
CA THR A 58 -2.98 -16.73 11.03
C THR A 58 -1.49 -16.45 10.80
N TYR A 59 -1.15 -15.80 9.68
CA TYR A 59 0.20 -15.71 9.15
C TYR A 59 0.98 -14.49 9.67
N ARG A 60 2.29 -14.45 9.42
CA ARG A 60 3.21 -13.36 9.77
C ARG A 60 3.83 -12.76 8.51
N MET A 61 4.50 -11.60 8.66
CA MET A 61 5.20 -10.96 7.54
C MET A 61 6.31 -11.84 6.93
N GLU A 62 6.88 -12.76 7.69
CA GLU A 62 7.81 -13.78 7.18
C GLU A 62 7.14 -14.68 6.13
N ASP A 63 5.88 -15.07 6.34
CA ASP A 63 5.15 -15.89 5.39
C ASP A 63 4.89 -15.11 4.10
N VAL A 64 4.58 -13.81 4.21
CA VAL A 64 4.48 -12.91 3.04
C VAL A 64 5.80 -12.88 2.28
N HIS A 65 6.92 -12.75 2.98
CA HIS A 65 8.24 -12.76 2.36
C HIS A 65 8.51 -14.07 1.58
N ARG A 66 8.15 -15.22 2.16
CA ARG A 66 8.31 -16.55 1.52
C ARG A 66 7.50 -16.72 0.23
N ILE A 67 6.38 -16.01 0.07
CA ILE A 67 5.52 -16.08 -1.12
C ILE A 67 5.75 -14.94 -2.12
N GLY A 68 6.87 -14.21 -2.02
CA GLY A 68 7.23 -13.13 -2.95
C GLY A 68 7.23 -11.72 -2.34
N GLY A 69 6.95 -11.60 -1.05
CA GLY A 69 7.08 -10.37 -0.28
C GLY A 69 6.10 -9.27 -0.66
N THR A 70 6.41 -8.06 -0.19
CA THR A 70 5.62 -6.85 -0.48
C THR A 70 5.44 -6.61 -1.99
N PRO A 71 6.45 -6.80 -2.87
CA PRO A 71 6.27 -6.61 -4.30
C PRO A 71 5.21 -7.54 -4.90
N ALA A 72 5.13 -8.81 -4.49
CA ALA A 72 4.10 -9.73 -4.98
C ALA A 72 2.69 -9.25 -4.61
N VAL A 73 2.50 -8.78 -3.37
CA VAL A 73 1.22 -8.19 -2.93
C VAL A 73 0.89 -6.94 -3.75
N MET A 74 1.84 -6.01 -3.90
CA MET A 74 1.62 -4.79 -4.67
C MET A 74 1.34 -5.08 -6.16
N LYS A 75 1.99 -6.09 -6.76
CA LYS A 75 1.72 -6.53 -8.14
C LYS A 75 0.29 -7.05 -8.28
N TYR A 76 -0.21 -7.78 -7.30
CA TYR A 76 -1.61 -8.22 -7.26
C TYR A 76 -2.58 -7.03 -7.14
N LEU A 77 -2.33 -6.10 -6.21
CA LEU A 77 -3.15 -4.89 -6.03
C LEU A 77 -3.14 -3.99 -7.28
N LEU A 78 -2.01 -3.89 -7.98
CA LEU A 78 -1.91 -3.16 -9.25
C LEU A 78 -2.75 -3.82 -10.34
N LYS A 79 -2.77 -5.15 -10.44
CA LYS A 79 -3.63 -5.89 -11.39
C LYS A 79 -5.12 -5.68 -11.13
N LEU A 80 -5.51 -5.48 -9.86
CA LEU A 80 -6.88 -5.13 -9.48
C LEU A 80 -7.24 -3.66 -9.78
N GLY A 81 -6.28 -2.85 -10.25
CA GLY A 81 -6.46 -1.44 -10.52
C GLY A 81 -6.53 -0.57 -9.25
N TRP A 82 -6.07 -1.08 -8.11
CA TRP A 82 -6.11 -0.35 -6.83
C TRP A 82 -4.88 0.52 -6.59
N LEU A 83 -3.80 0.30 -7.34
CA LEU A 83 -2.58 1.10 -7.25
C LEU A 83 -2.37 1.96 -8.49
N HIS A 84 -1.89 3.18 -8.26
CA HIS A 84 -1.38 4.09 -9.27
C HIS A 84 0.01 3.63 -9.72
N GLY A 85 0.06 2.89 -10.83
CA GLY A 85 1.30 2.31 -11.36
C GLY A 85 2.29 3.33 -11.94
N ASP A 86 1.83 4.54 -12.28
CA ASP A 86 2.63 5.64 -12.84
C ASP A 86 3.46 6.40 -11.80
N CYS A 87 3.35 6.06 -10.51
CA CYS A 87 4.11 6.73 -9.46
C CYS A 87 5.61 6.42 -9.59
N MET A 88 6.42 7.48 -9.68
CA MET A 88 7.88 7.37 -9.61
C MET A 88 8.34 6.82 -8.26
N THR A 89 9.43 6.06 -8.29
CA THR A 89 10.04 5.47 -7.10
C THR A 89 11.53 5.80 -7.03
N VAL A 90 12.16 5.42 -5.92
CA VAL A 90 13.59 5.64 -5.68
C VAL A 90 14.51 4.86 -6.64
N THR A 91 14.00 3.87 -7.37
CA THR A 91 14.78 3.11 -8.37
C THR A 91 15.02 3.92 -9.65
N GLY A 92 14.36 5.08 -9.80
CA GLY A 92 14.35 5.82 -11.06
C GLY A 92 13.29 5.32 -12.04
N GLU A 93 12.54 4.27 -11.68
CA GLU A 93 11.44 3.72 -12.48
C GLU A 93 10.09 3.94 -11.79
N THR A 94 9.02 3.80 -12.58
CA THR A 94 7.64 3.79 -12.08
C THR A 94 7.35 2.53 -11.27
N LEU A 95 6.33 2.59 -10.42
CA LEU A 95 5.88 1.45 -9.64
C LEU A 95 5.51 0.26 -10.54
N ALA A 96 4.83 0.50 -11.66
CA ALA A 96 4.46 -0.54 -12.60
C ALA A 96 5.69 -1.24 -13.23
N GLN A 97 6.73 -0.48 -13.55
CA GLN A 97 7.99 -1.04 -14.09
C GLN A 97 8.69 -1.94 -13.06
N ASN A 98 8.85 -1.44 -11.83
CA ASN A 98 9.42 -2.23 -10.74
C ASN A 98 8.66 -3.56 -10.53
N LEU A 99 7.32 -3.50 -10.53
CA LEU A 99 6.48 -4.68 -10.30
C LEU A 99 6.42 -5.64 -11.49
N ALA A 100 6.70 -5.16 -12.71
CA ALA A 100 6.83 -6.02 -13.88
C ALA A 100 8.09 -6.91 -13.79
N GLY A 101 9.19 -6.39 -13.22
CA GLY A 101 10.45 -7.11 -13.04
C GLY A 101 10.48 -8.10 -11.87
N CYS A 102 9.53 -8.03 -10.94
CA CYS A 102 9.44 -8.98 -9.83
C CYS A 102 8.81 -10.32 -10.28
N ALA A 103 9.40 -11.45 -9.88
CA ALA A 103 8.88 -12.80 -10.11
C ALA A 103 7.52 -13.00 -9.41
#